data_AF-A0A4P5XW22-F1
#
_entry.id   AF-A0A4P5XW22-F1
#
_cell.length_a   1.000
_cell.length_b   1.000
_cell.length_c   1.000
_cell.angle_alpha   90.00
_cell.angle_beta   90.00
_cell.angle_gamma   90.00
#
_symmetry.space_group_name_H-M   'P 1'
#
loop_
_entity.id
_entity.type
_entity.pdbx_description
1 polymer ?
#
loop_
_entity_poly.entity_id
_entity_poly.type
_entity_poly.pdbx_seq_one_letter_code
_entity_poly.pdbx_strand_id
1 'polypeptide(L)'
;MIKRWLTGFGITAYLGTLLFGIVSHAANFQDGSHPSMYFIVWDMFCGWSAYETRTHIVGQGVSGKYYELSPGPWGDYQPYSNISRHHYDSFNLNPQTIAVNCLKHTAHEPMTRLYVVEEAWAKKYNLPESLWKHRYSEPKEPYSYFHVRTVMTPEGQVTGNAVSWLSYQTNFTISDNPRLQRESQKSAPMFMVRPMSETSSPSAN
;
A
#
# COMPACT_ATOMS: atom_id res chain seq x y z
N MET A 1 -14.56 5.73 -41.08
CA MET A 1 -13.24 5.09 -41.29
C MET A 1 -12.12 5.80 -40.55
N ILE A 2 -11.97 7.13 -40.68
CA ILE A 2 -10.93 7.93 -39.99
C ILE A 2 -10.82 7.70 -38.48
N LYS A 3 -11.94 7.57 -37.75
CA LYS A 3 -11.93 7.30 -36.31
C LYS A 3 -11.22 5.98 -35.96
N ARG A 4 -11.41 4.91 -36.74
CA ARG A 4 -10.76 3.60 -36.50
C ARG A 4 -9.26 3.65 -36.75
N TRP A 5 -8.82 4.41 -37.74
CA TRP A 5 -7.39 4.62 -38.03
C TRP A 5 -6.72 5.47 -36.96
N LEU A 6 -7.37 6.54 -36.50
CA LEU A 6 -6.89 7.36 -35.38
C LEU A 6 -6.80 6.56 -34.08
N THR A 7 -7.83 5.75 -33.77
CA THR A 7 -7.80 4.87 -32.60
C THR A 7 -6.69 3.83 -32.72
N GLY A 8 -6.55 3.18 -33.88
CA GLY A 8 -5.49 2.20 -34.13
C GLY A 8 -4.09 2.82 -33.98
N PHE A 9 -3.86 3.98 -34.59
CA PHE A 9 -2.62 4.73 -34.46
C PHE A 9 -2.32 5.12 -33.01
N GLY A 10 -3.31 5.63 -32.28
CA GLY A 10 -3.16 5.97 -30.87
C GLY A 10 -2.77 4.77 -30.00
N ILE A 11 -3.42 3.62 -30.21
CA ILE A 11 -3.09 2.36 -29.50
C ILE A 11 -1.67 1.91 -29.84
N THR A 12 -1.31 1.86 -31.11
CA THR A 12 0.03 1.40 -31.54
C THR A 12 1.13 2.35 -31.05
N ALA A 13 0.92 3.67 -31.12
CA ALA A 13 1.87 4.65 -30.60
C ALA A 13 2.06 4.53 -29.08
N TYR A 14 0.96 4.34 -28.34
CA TYR A 14 0.99 4.14 -26.90
C TYR A 14 1.74 2.86 -26.52
N LEU A 15 1.35 1.71 -27.08
CA LEU A 15 1.99 0.42 -26.80
C LEU A 15 3.46 0.38 -27.25
N GLY A 16 3.78 0.99 -28.39
CA GLY A 16 5.17 1.10 -28.87
C GLY A 16 6.04 1.91 -27.91
N THR A 17 5.51 3.01 -27.36
CA THR A 17 6.24 3.82 -26.37
C THR A 17 6.44 3.06 -25.06
N LEU A 18 5.43 2.32 -24.58
CA LEU A 18 5.56 1.46 -23.40
C LEU A 18 6.63 0.38 -23.59
N LEU A 19 6.59 -0.33 -24.73
CA LEU A 19 7.56 -1.39 -25.01
C LEU A 19 8.99 -0.86 -25.11
N PHE A 20 9.18 0.29 -25.78
CA PHE A 20 10.47 0.96 -25.85
C PHE A 20 10.99 1.33 -24.46
N GLY A 21 10.11 1.83 -23.59
CA GLY A 21 10.43 2.13 -22.20
C GLY A 21 10.89 0.92 -21.39
N ILE A 22 10.16 -0.20 -21.49
CA ILE A 22 10.51 -1.45 -20.81
C ILE A 22 11.87 -1.96 -21.29
N VAL A 23 12.12 -1.97 -22.60
CA VAL A 23 13.39 -2.45 -23.18
C VAL A 23 14.55 -1.54 -22.78
N SER A 24 14.36 -0.22 -22.81
CA SER A 24 15.39 0.74 -22.41
C SER A 24 15.77 0.58 -20.94
N HIS A 25 14.77 0.40 -20.06
CA HIS A 25 15.00 0.17 -18.64
C HIS A 25 15.65 -1.19 -18.37
N ALA A 26 15.22 -2.26 -19.05
CA ALA A 26 15.82 -3.58 -18.93
C ALA A 26 17.28 -3.62 -19.42
N ALA A 27 17.65 -2.78 -20.39
CA ALA A 27 18.97 -2.71 -20.97
C ALA A 27 19.90 -1.63 -20.35
N ASN A 28 19.44 -0.87 -19.34
CA ASN A 28 20.12 0.32 -18.79
C ASN A 28 20.55 1.32 -19.88
N PHE A 29 19.72 1.50 -20.92
CA PHE A 29 19.98 2.41 -22.02
C PHE A 29 19.25 3.74 -21.80
N GLN A 30 19.99 4.84 -21.68
CA GLN A 30 19.48 6.20 -21.43
C GLN A 30 18.68 6.40 -20.11
N ASP A 31 19.27 5.98 -18.98
CA ASP A 31 18.71 6.16 -17.62
C ASP A 31 18.38 7.62 -17.21
N GLY A 32 18.77 8.62 -18.00
CA GLY A 32 18.48 10.04 -17.77
C GLY A 32 17.26 10.60 -18.52
N SER A 33 16.65 9.85 -19.43
CA SER A 33 15.63 10.35 -20.39
C SER A 33 14.19 10.06 -19.97
N HIS A 34 13.91 10.05 -18.66
CA HIS A 34 12.64 9.60 -18.08
C HIS A 34 11.46 10.59 -17.95
N PRO A 35 11.53 11.93 -18.13
CA PRO A 35 10.36 12.77 -17.82
C PRO A 35 9.12 12.50 -18.69
N SER A 36 9.28 12.35 -20.00
CA SER A 36 8.18 12.07 -20.94
C SER A 36 7.64 10.65 -20.80
N MET A 37 8.53 9.68 -20.57
CA MET A 37 8.18 8.32 -20.18
C MET A 37 7.40 8.29 -18.86
N TYR A 38 7.79 9.12 -17.89
CA TYR A 38 7.04 9.32 -16.66
C TYR A 38 5.61 9.73 -17.01
N PHE A 39 5.36 10.79 -17.79
CA PHE A 39 3.99 11.21 -18.12
C PHE A 39 3.12 10.18 -18.86
N ILE A 40 3.70 9.27 -19.66
CA ILE A 40 2.95 8.23 -20.39
C ILE A 40 2.67 7.00 -19.50
N VAL A 41 3.59 6.67 -18.60
CA VAL A 41 3.45 5.52 -17.68
C VAL A 41 2.82 5.92 -16.34
N TRP A 42 2.82 7.20 -15.97
CA TRP A 42 2.38 7.70 -14.66
C TRP A 42 0.92 7.41 -14.35
N ASP A 43 0.05 7.32 -15.37
CA ASP A 43 -1.34 6.85 -15.21
C ASP A 43 -1.43 5.36 -14.82
N MET A 44 -0.36 4.57 -15.04
CA MET A 44 -0.30 3.15 -14.68
C MET A 44 0.33 2.89 -13.30
N PHE A 45 0.95 3.90 -12.68
CA PHE A 45 1.51 3.79 -11.33
C PHE A 45 0.62 4.51 -10.31
N CYS A 46 -0.60 4.02 -10.15
CA CYS A 46 -1.61 4.50 -9.19
C CYS A 46 -1.23 4.33 -7.70
N GLY A 47 0.06 4.17 -7.37
CA GLY A 47 0.56 3.84 -6.04
C GLY A 47 1.26 4.98 -5.30
N TRP A 48 1.21 6.21 -5.81
CA TRP A 48 1.92 7.31 -5.15
C TRP A 48 1.13 7.86 -3.96
N SER A 49 1.44 7.34 -2.77
CA SER A 49 1.01 7.95 -1.52
C SER A 49 1.88 9.17 -1.19
N ALA A 50 1.26 10.24 -0.69
CA ALA A 50 1.98 11.39 -0.11
C ALA A 50 2.65 11.06 1.24
N TYR A 51 2.34 9.89 1.81
CA TYR A 51 2.89 9.39 3.07
C TYR A 51 3.66 8.09 2.86
N GLU A 52 4.77 7.94 3.58
CA GLU A 52 5.48 6.68 3.76
C GLU A 52 4.96 6.02 5.03
N THR A 53 4.90 4.69 5.05
CA THR A 53 4.57 3.93 6.26
C THR A 53 5.64 2.90 6.58
N ARG A 54 5.79 2.61 7.88
CA ARG A 54 6.63 1.53 8.42
C ARG A 54 5.85 0.73 9.44
N THR A 55 6.03 -0.57 9.39
CA THR A 55 5.43 -1.51 10.35
C THR A 55 6.42 -1.83 11.45
N HIS A 56 5.98 -1.67 12.69
CA HIS A 56 6.68 -2.04 13.92
C HIS A 56 5.86 -3.11 14.63
N ILE A 57 6.51 -4.18 15.07
CA ILE A 57 5.85 -5.27 15.81
C ILE A 57 6.43 -5.27 17.22
N VAL A 58 5.58 -5.08 18.23
CA VAL A 58 5.99 -5.00 19.63
C VAL A 58 5.19 -5.95 20.51
N GLY A 59 5.85 -6.65 21.43
CA GLY A 59 5.24 -7.50 22.43
C GLY A 59 5.23 -6.84 23.80
N GLN A 60 4.11 -6.92 24.52
CA GLN A 60 4.01 -6.49 25.91
C GLN A 60 4.17 -7.69 26.83
N GLY A 61 5.22 -7.71 27.65
CA GLY A 61 5.44 -8.73 28.68
C GLY A 61 4.48 -8.61 29.87
N VAL A 62 4.41 -9.64 30.69
CA VAL A 62 3.62 -9.64 31.94
C VAL A 62 4.09 -8.58 32.94
N SER A 63 5.37 -8.17 32.88
CA SER A 63 5.91 -7.05 33.66
C SER A 63 5.39 -5.67 33.20
N GLY A 64 4.69 -5.59 32.06
CA GLY A 64 4.31 -4.35 31.41
C GLY A 64 5.39 -3.74 30.50
N LYS A 65 6.59 -4.35 30.45
CA LYS A 65 7.65 -3.92 29.53
C LYS A 65 7.31 -4.26 28.08
N TYR A 66 7.68 -3.37 27.17
CA TYR A 66 7.53 -3.58 25.72
C TYR A 66 8.86 -4.06 25.12
N TYR A 67 8.74 -5.02 24.20
CA TYR A 67 9.84 -5.64 23.47
C TYR A 67 9.60 -5.48 21.98
N GLU A 68 10.63 -5.04 21.26
CA GLU A 68 10.60 -4.99 19.80
C GLU A 68 10.78 -6.40 19.25
N LEU A 69 9.86 -6.84 18.38
CA LEU A 69 9.84 -8.17 17.77
C LEU A 69 10.21 -8.15 16.27
N SER A 70 10.38 -6.95 15.71
CA SER A 70 10.84 -6.71 14.34
C SER A 70 11.97 -5.66 14.38
N PRO A 71 13.19 -5.97 13.87
CA PRO A 71 13.53 -7.16 13.12
C PRO A 71 13.60 -8.43 13.98
N GLY A 72 13.43 -9.58 13.34
CA GLY A 72 13.54 -10.87 14.02
C GLY A 72 15.00 -11.16 14.44
N PRO A 73 15.22 -12.18 15.29
CA PRO A 73 16.55 -12.47 15.87
C PRO A 73 17.62 -12.88 14.85
N TRP A 74 17.23 -13.15 13.61
CA TRP A 74 18.13 -13.59 12.53
C TRP A 74 18.68 -12.42 11.70
N GLY A 75 18.38 -11.18 12.10
CA GLY A 75 18.74 -9.97 11.36
C GLY A 75 17.74 -9.62 10.26
N ASP A 76 18.08 -8.58 9.50
CA ASP A 76 17.20 -8.00 8.49
C ASP A 76 17.51 -8.47 7.07
N TYR A 77 16.45 -8.80 6.33
CA TYR A 77 16.52 -9.05 4.89
C TYR A 77 16.02 -7.84 4.10
N GLN A 78 16.87 -7.33 3.19
CA GLN A 78 16.70 -6.07 2.48
C GLN A 78 16.77 -6.29 0.95
N PRO A 79 15.66 -6.65 0.28
CA PRO A 79 15.70 -7.14 -1.11
C PRO A 79 15.98 -6.08 -2.18
N TYR A 80 15.57 -4.82 -1.97
CA TYR A 80 15.57 -3.79 -3.02
C TYR A 80 16.29 -2.49 -2.64
N SER A 81 16.49 -2.24 -1.34
CA SER A 81 17.11 -1.02 -0.80
C SER A 81 17.42 -1.22 0.69
N ASN A 82 17.75 -0.15 1.40
CA ASN A 82 17.97 -0.09 2.85
C ASN A 82 16.71 -0.27 3.73
N ILE A 83 15.63 -0.84 3.19
CA ILE A 83 14.36 -1.05 3.89
C ILE A 83 14.16 -2.55 4.10
N SER A 84 13.95 -2.91 5.36
CA SER A 84 13.74 -4.29 5.79
C SER A 84 12.43 -4.88 5.28
N ARG A 85 12.44 -6.19 4.99
CA ARG A 85 11.35 -6.88 4.28
C ARG A 85 9.96 -6.67 4.89
N HIS A 86 9.88 -6.65 6.22
CA HIS A 86 8.60 -6.57 6.93
C HIS A 86 7.87 -5.23 6.68
N HIS A 87 8.59 -4.16 6.32
CA HIS A 87 7.97 -2.89 5.97
C HIS A 87 7.28 -2.88 4.60
N TYR A 88 7.52 -3.87 3.73
CA TYR A 88 6.77 -4.00 2.47
C TYR A 88 5.40 -4.66 2.65
N ASP A 89 5.05 -5.11 3.86
CA ASP A 89 3.74 -5.70 4.17
C ASP A 89 2.67 -4.62 4.41
N SER A 90 2.41 -3.82 3.37
CA SER A 90 1.39 -2.77 3.40
C SER A 90 -0.01 -3.31 3.74
N PHE A 91 -0.27 -4.59 3.51
CA PHE A 91 -1.57 -5.25 3.73
C PHE A 91 -1.72 -5.97 5.07
N ASN A 92 -0.71 -5.98 5.95
CA ASN A 92 -0.72 -6.70 7.25
C ASN A 92 -0.90 -8.21 7.15
N LEU A 93 -0.42 -8.83 6.09
CA LEU A 93 -0.71 -10.24 5.88
C LEU A 93 0.13 -11.15 6.78
N ASN A 94 1.33 -10.72 7.16
CA ASN A 94 2.31 -11.56 7.83
C ASN A 94 2.83 -11.09 9.22
N PRO A 95 2.28 -10.07 9.90
CA PRO A 95 2.85 -9.62 11.17
C PRO A 95 2.73 -10.68 12.27
N GLN A 96 1.67 -11.49 12.24
CA GLN A 96 1.48 -12.63 13.14
C GLN A 96 2.65 -13.61 13.05
N THR A 97 2.97 -14.04 11.82
CA THR A 97 4.02 -15.02 11.57
C THR A 97 5.37 -14.50 12.04
N ILE A 98 5.65 -13.21 11.80
CA ILE A 98 6.89 -12.57 12.25
C ILE A 98 6.94 -12.57 13.79
N ALA A 99 5.88 -12.10 14.45
CA ALA A 99 5.84 -11.98 15.90
C ALA A 99 5.99 -13.35 16.59
N VAL A 100 5.18 -14.32 16.19
CA VAL A 100 5.20 -15.67 16.79
C VAL A 100 6.54 -16.37 16.54
N ASN A 101 7.13 -16.22 15.36
CA ASN A 101 8.46 -16.79 15.10
C ASN A 101 9.55 -16.10 15.92
N CYS A 102 9.48 -14.78 16.09
CA CYS A 102 10.42 -14.06 16.97
C CYS A 102 10.36 -14.61 18.40
N LEU A 103 9.16 -14.75 18.97
CA LEU A 103 8.96 -15.28 20.32
C LEU A 103 9.44 -16.75 20.45
N LYS A 104 9.19 -17.60 19.45
CA LYS A 104 9.67 -18.99 19.46
C LYS A 104 11.19 -19.12 19.53
N HIS A 105 11.93 -18.11 19.05
CA HIS A 105 13.38 -18.15 18.89
C HIS A 105 14.12 -17.15 19.76
N THR A 106 13.45 -16.53 20.74
CA THR A 106 14.07 -15.58 21.67
C THR A 106 13.73 -15.94 23.12
N ALA A 107 14.60 -15.55 24.06
CA ALA A 107 14.33 -15.67 25.48
C ALA A 107 13.65 -14.40 25.97
N HIS A 108 12.43 -14.53 26.51
CA HIS A 108 11.64 -13.43 27.02
C HIS A 108 10.70 -13.91 28.13
N GLU A 109 10.19 -12.98 28.93
CA GLU A 109 9.08 -13.27 29.83
C GLU A 109 7.82 -13.63 29.03
N PRO A 110 6.80 -14.27 29.64
CA PRO A 110 5.53 -14.49 28.96
C PRO A 110 4.95 -13.18 28.42
N MET A 111 4.48 -13.19 27.16
CA MET A 111 3.82 -12.05 26.56
C MET A 111 2.34 -12.04 26.97
N THR A 112 1.77 -10.84 27.07
CA THR A 112 0.35 -10.61 27.34
C THR A 112 -0.40 -10.28 26.05
N ARG A 113 0.20 -9.40 25.22
CA ARG A 113 -0.36 -8.91 23.96
C ARG A 113 0.75 -8.59 22.98
N LEU A 114 0.46 -8.75 21.71
CA LEU A 114 1.32 -8.32 20.60
C LEU A 114 0.60 -7.20 19.86
N TYR A 115 1.36 -6.19 19.46
CA TYR A 115 0.86 -5.02 18.75
C TYR A 115 1.61 -4.85 17.44
N VAL A 116 0.84 -4.59 16.39
CA VAL A 116 1.35 -4.09 15.13
C VAL A 116 1.07 -2.61 15.11
N VAL A 117 2.13 -1.81 15.12
CA VAL A 117 2.08 -0.35 15.07
C VAL A 117 2.52 0.08 13.68
N GLU A 118 1.68 0.87 13.02
CA GLU A 118 2.04 1.53 11.77
C GLU A 118 2.52 2.95 12.11
N GLU A 119 3.75 3.25 11.71
CA GLU A 119 4.31 4.59 11.68
C GLU A 119 4.04 5.20 10.31
N ALA A 120 3.61 6.46 10.26
CA ALA A 120 3.34 7.20 9.03
C ALA A 120 3.93 8.60 9.08
N TRP A 121 4.54 9.04 7.98
CA TRP A 121 5.05 10.42 7.83
C TRP A 121 4.97 10.90 6.39
N ALA A 122 5.05 12.22 6.17
CA ALA A 122 4.97 12.78 4.82
C ALA A 122 6.24 12.49 4.00
N LYS A 123 6.08 11.92 2.80
CA LYS A 123 7.21 11.53 1.92
C LYS A 123 8.12 12.69 1.52
N LYS A 124 7.66 13.95 1.60
CA LYS A 124 8.50 15.13 1.35
C LYS A 124 9.76 15.12 2.21
N TYR A 125 9.69 14.54 3.42
CA TYR A 125 10.82 14.42 4.33
C TYR A 125 11.79 13.30 3.95
N ASN A 126 11.52 12.50 2.92
CA ASN A 126 12.49 11.54 2.38
C ASN A 126 13.52 12.20 1.46
N LEU A 127 13.34 13.48 1.11
CA LEU A 127 14.29 14.22 0.28
C LEU A 127 15.67 14.30 0.95
N PRO A 128 16.77 14.04 0.23
CA PRO A 128 18.13 14.32 0.69
C PRO A 128 18.29 15.76 1.19
N GLU A 129 19.15 15.95 2.19
CA GLU A 129 19.36 17.25 2.85
C GLU A 129 19.79 18.36 1.86
N SER A 130 20.62 18.00 0.87
CA SER A 130 21.04 18.93 -0.19
C SER A 130 19.87 19.44 -1.02
N LEU A 131 18.91 18.56 -1.36
CA LEU A 131 17.72 18.92 -2.11
C LEU A 131 16.70 19.68 -1.26
N TRP A 132 16.61 19.35 0.03
CA TRP A 132 15.77 20.10 0.97
C TRP A 132 16.22 21.55 1.07
N LYS A 133 17.51 21.80 1.35
CA LYS A 133 18.09 23.16 1.47
C LYS A 133 17.99 23.98 0.19
N HIS A 134 18.00 23.33 -0.97
CA HIS A 134 17.82 24.02 -2.24
C HIS A 134 16.37 24.48 -2.45
N ARG A 135 15.39 23.72 -1.93
CA ARG A 135 13.95 23.95 -2.17
C ARG A 135 13.27 24.75 -1.06
N TYR A 136 13.73 24.61 0.18
CA TYR A 136 13.10 25.15 1.38
C TYR A 136 14.12 25.93 2.22
N SER A 137 13.69 27.07 2.76
CA SER A 137 14.48 27.88 3.69
C SER A 137 14.38 27.40 5.14
N GLU A 138 13.37 26.59 5.46
CA GLU A 138 13.13 26.02 6.79
C GLU A 138 13.97 24.77 7.06
N PRO A 139 14.33 24.49 8.32
CA PRO A 139 15.00 23.24 8.69
C PRO A 139 14.12 22.03 8.40
N LYS A 140 14.76 20.92 8.08
CA LYS A 140 14.08 19.66 7.80
C LYS A 140 13.73 18.94 9.10
N GLU A 141 12.48 19.08 9.54
CA GLU A 141 11.98 18.42 10.76
C GLU A 141 10.90 17.37 10.41
N PRO A 142 11.25 16.08 10.36
CA PRO A 142 10.27 15.02 10.13
C PRO A 142 9.44 14.77 11.39
N TYR A 143 8.14 14.63 11.22
CA TYR A 143 7.20 14.18 12.25
C TYR A 143 6.55 12.87 11.81
N SER A 144 6.59 11.88 12.71
CA SER A 144 5.97 10.58 12.52
C SER A 144 4.74 10.42 13.40
N TYR A 145 3.69 9.84 12.84
CA TYR A 145 2.47 9.47 13.54
C TYR A 145 2.42 7.96 13.72
N PHE A 146 2.07 7.51 14.92
CA PHE A 146 1.99 6.09 15.26
C PHE A 146 0.55 5.70 15.54
N HIS A 147 0.11 4.58 14.98
CA HIS A 147 -1.21 4.03 15.25
C HIS A 147 -1.17 2.51 15.35
N VAL A 148 -1.95 1.97 16.28
CA VAL A 148 -2.09 0.53 16.45
C VAL A 148 -2.98 0.00 15.34
N ARG A 149 -2.41 -0.82 14.48
CA ARG A 149 -3.10 -1.46 13.37
C ARG A 149 -3.69 -2.80 13.76
N THR A 150 -2.99 -3.59 14.57
CA THR A 150 -3.49 -4.91 14.97
C THR A 150 -3.05 -5.24 16.38
N VAL A 151 -3.95 -5.86 17.12
CA VAL A 151 -3.68 -6.43 18.45
C VAL A 151 -3.86 -7.94 18.34
N MET A 152 -2.91 -8.69 18.87
CA MET A 152 -2.90 -10.15 18.84
C MET A 152 -2.63 -10.73 20.22
N THR A 153 -3.09 -11.95 20.46
CA THR A 153 -2.64 -12.77 21.59
C THR A 153 -1.19 -13.21 21.37
N PRO A 154 -0.49 -13.69 22.40
CA PRO A 154 0.87 -14.24 22.28
C PRO A 154 0.99 -15.39 21.27
N GLU A 155 -0.09 -16.15 21.05
CA GLU A 155 -0.18 -17.25 20.09
C GLU A 155 -0.44 -16.74 18.66
N GLY A 156 -0.64 -15.43 18.50
CA GLY A 156 -0.88 -14.79 17.21
C GLY A 156 -2.35 -14.71 16.82
N GLN A 157 -3.30 -14.99 17.71
CA GLN A 157 -4.72 -14.80 17.38
C GLN A 157 -5.06 -13.30 17.34
N VAL A 158 -5.64 -12.83 16.25
CA VAL A 158 -6.00 -11.42 16.08
C VAL A 158 -7.22 -11.08 16.95
N THR A 159 -7.06 -10.17 17.90
CA THR A 159 -8.14 -9.68 18.77
C THR A 159 -8.71 -8.34 18.32
N GLY A 160 -7.96 -7.57 17.52
CA GLY A 160 -8.41 -6.32 16.96
C GLY A 160 -7.60 -5.97 15.72
N ASN A 161 -8.28 -5.43 14.69
CA ASN A 161 -7.65 -5.05 13.44
C ASN A 161 -8.28 -3.74 12.94
N ALA A 162 -7.43 -2.77 12.64
CA ALA A 162 -7.78 -1.48 12.07
C ALA A 162 -7.21 -1.39 10.65
N VAL A 163 -7.90 -0.62 9.82
CA VAL A 163 -7.41 -0.28 8.48
C VAL A 163 -6.10 0.51 8.59
N SER A 164 -5.25 0.41 7.56
CA SER A 164 -4.04 1.27 7.49
C SER A 164 -4.43 2.74 7.45
N TRP A 165 -3.52 3.62 7.87
CA TRP A 165 -3.73 5.07 7.82
C TRP A 165 -4.11 5.56 6.42
N LEU A 166 -3.46 5.02 5.39
CA LEU A 166 -3.75 5.38 4.00
C LEU A 166 -5.16 4.98 3.59
N SER A 167 -5.60 3.79 3.99
CA SER A 167 -6.97 3.32 3.73
C SER A 167 -7.98 4.17 4.49
N TYR A 168 -7.68 4.50 5.75
CA TYR A 168 -8.50 5.39 6.57
C TYR A 168 -8.69 6.76 5.91
N GLN A 169 -7.59 7.39 5.48
CA GLN A 169 -7.63 8.70 4.83
C GLN A 169 -8.35 8.67 3.48
N THR A 170 -8.18 7.59 2.72
CA THR A 170 -8.89 7.40 1.45
C THR A 170 -10.40 7.32 1.70
N ASN A 171 -10.83 6.51 2.67
CA ASN A 171 -12.23 6.40 3.05
C ASN A 171 -12.79 7.73 3.53
N PHE A 172 -12.04 8.46 4.36
CA PHE A 172 -12.42 9.77 4.87
C PHE A 172 -12.63 10.78 3.73
N THR A 173 -11.71 10.80 2.76
CA THR A 173 -11.81 11.70 1.60
C THR A 173 -13.06 11.41 0.74
N ILE A 174 -13.46 10.14 0.65
CA ILE A 174 -14.67 9.74 -0.09
C ILE A 174 -15.93 10.02 0.72
N SER A 175 -15.93 9.75 2.03
CA SER A 175 -17.09 9.97 2.91
C SER A 175 -17.43 11.44 3.05
N ASP A 176 -16.41 12.28 3.20
CA ASP A 176 -16.57 13.70 3.54
C ASP A 176 -16.89 14.57 2.33
N ASN A 177 -16.78 14.01 1.12
CA ASN A 177 -17.07 14.73 -0.10
C ASN A 177 -18.53 14.48 -0.57
N PRO A 178 -19.47 15.40 -0.30
CA PRO A 178 -20.88 15.22 -0.66
C PRO A 178 -21.12 15.16 -2.18
N ARG A 179 -20.16 15.62 -3.00
CA ARG A 179 -20.24 15.45 -4.46
C ARG A 179 -19.98 14.00 -4.85
N LEU A 180 -18.92 13.40 -4.30
CA LEU A 180 -18.59 12.00 -4.56
C LEU A 180 -19.67 11.06 -4.05
N GLN A 181 -20.25 11.35 -2.88
CA GLN A 181 -21.40 10.60 -2.35
C GLN A 181 -22.61 10.62 -3.29
N ARG A 182 -22.97 11.81 -3.81
CA ARG A 182 -24.07 11.95 -4.78
C ARG A 182 -23.80 11.25 -6.11
N GLU A 183 -22.56 11.28 -6.58
CA GLU A 183 -22.17 10.59 -7.82
C GLU A 183 -22.17 9.07 -7.65
N SER A 184 -21.66 8.56 -6.52
CA SER A 184 -21.71 7.12 -6.17
C SER A 184 -23.14 6.58 -6.17
N GLN A 185 -24.09 7.33 -5.59
CA GLN A 185 -25.50 6.96 -5.56
C GLN A 185 -26.17 6.94 -6.93
N LYS A 186 -25.74 7.82 -7.86
CA LYS A 186 -26.24 7.83 -9.25
C LYS A 186 -25.78 6.60 -10.04
N SER A 187 -24.72 5.94 -9.60
CA SER A 187 -24.10 4.81 -10.29
C SER A 187 -24.56 3.43 -9.79
N ALA A 188 -25.50 3.35 -8.83
CA ALA A 188 -26.03 2.08 -8.33
C ALA A 188 -27.45 1.78 -8.88
N PRO A 189 -27.74 0.57 -9.40
CA PRO A 189 -26.87 -0.60 -9.60
C PRO A 189 -26.47 -0.88 -11.06
N MET A 190 -25.16 -1.11 -11.30
CA MET A 190 -24.60 -1.58 -12.58
C MET A 190 -24.77 -3.10 -12.81
N PHE A 191 -25.28 -3.84 -11.82
CA PHE A 191 -25.68 -5.24 -11.99
C PHE A 191 -27.21 -5.34 -11.90
N MET A 192 -27.88 -5.46 -13.05
CA MET A 192 -29.19 -6.11 -13.08
C MET A 192 -28.97 -7.58 -12.71
N VAL A 193 -29.26 -7.94 -11.46
CA VAL A 193 -29.57 -9.35 -11.15
C VAL A 193 -30.87 -9.63 -11.90
N ARG A 194 -30.76 -10.30 -13.05
CA ARG A 194 -31.92 -10.78 -13.78
C ARG A 194 -32.68 -11.74 -12.86
N PRO A 195 -33.97 -11.51 -12.54
CA PRO A 195 -34.73 -12.48 -11.78
C PRO A 195 -34.72 -13.81 -12.53
N MET A 196 -34.25 -14.88 -11.89
CA MET A 196 -34.48 -16.25 -12.39
C MET A 196 -35.96 -16.58 -12.17
N SER A 197 -36.83 -16.05 -13.03
CA SER A 197 -38.23 -16.47 -13.08
C SER A 197 -38.79 -16.29 -14.49
N GLU A 198 -38.13 -16.91 -15.46
CA GLU A 198 -38.79 -17.36 -16.69
C GLU A 198 -38.36 -18.81 -16.93
N THR A 199 -38.80 -19.70 -16.02
CA THR A 199 -39.02 -21.10 -16.38
C THR A 199 -40.14 -21.11 -17.42
N SER A 200 -39.74 -21.19 -18.69
CA SER A 200 -40.64 -21.47 -19.80
C SER A 200 -41.46 -22.71 -19.49
N SER A 201 -42.78 -22.54 -19.36
CA SER A 201 -43.75 -23.63 -19.35
C SER A 201 -43.58 -24.43 -20.65
N PRO A 202 -43.36 -25.76 -20.62
CA PRO A 202 -43.41 -26.55 -21.83
C PRO A 202 -44.85 -26.55 -22.34
N SER A 203 -45.06 -26.04 -23.56
CA SER A 203 -46.31 -26.19 -24.29
C SER A 203 -46.61 -27.68 -24.48
N ALA A 204 -47.76 -28.11 -24.00
CA ALA A 204 -48.29 -29.45 -24.21
C ALA A 204 -48.59 -29.68 -25.71
N ASN A 205 -48.19 -30.84 -26.20
CA ASN A 205 -48.82 -31.49 -27.35
C ASN A 205 -49.86 -32.48 -26.84
#